data_AF-A0A328EBY7-F1
#
_entry.id   AF-A0A328EBY7-F1
#
_cell.length_a   1.000
_cell.length_b   1.000
_cell.length_c   1.000
_cell.angle_alpha   90.00
_cell.angle_beta   90.00
_cell.angle_gamma   90.00
#
_symmetry.space_group_name_H-M   'P 1'
#
loop_
_entity.id
_entity.type
_entity.pdbx_description
1 polymer ?
#
loop_
_entity_poly.entity_id
_entity_poly.type
_entity_poly.pdbx_seq_one_letter_code
_entity_poly.pdbx_strand_id
1 'polypeptide(L)'
;MHYRFVAKANPLDQSRKKWYATSVNTGKIATRQIAKTLADKSSLTPGDVLNVLENLMEEIPKRIAHGYSVQLGEIGTLRLSLSSEGVDDTKHFNPRTMKKKVVFLPSKAFKSELKNISFEYKK
;
A
#
# COMPACT_ATOMS: atom_id res chain seq x y z
N MET A 1 10.53 3.42 -15.32
CA MET A 1 10.25 2.14 -14.62
C MET A 1 10.46 0.98 -15.58
N HIS A 2 11.17 -0.07 -15.17
CA HIS A 2 11.36 -1.24 -16.02
C HIS A 2 10.15 -2.18 -15.99
N TYR A 3 9.82 -2.77 -17.13
CA TYR A 3 8.83 -3.85 -17.23
C TYR A 3 9.37 -5.03 -18.03
N ARG A 4 8.81 -6.22 -17.78
CA ARG A 4 9.06 -7.45 -18.54
C ARG A 4 7.74 -8.12 -18.91
N PHE A 5 7.76 -9.01 -19.89
CA PHE A 5 6.59 -9.81 -20.24
C PHE A 5 6.54 -11.12 -19.46
N VAL A 6 5.35 -11.50 -18.99
CA VAL A 6 5.09 -12.80 -18.37
C VAL A 6 3.87 -13.42 -19.03
N ALA A 7 4.02 -14.66 -19.49
CA ALA A 7 2.91 -15.45 -20.00
C ALA A 7 2.05 -15.92 -18.83
N LYS A 8 0.77 -15.55 -18.82
CA LYS A 8 -0.21 -16.04 -17.84
C LYS A 8 -1.31 -16.77 -18.57
N ALA A 9 -1.66 -17.94 -18.06
CA ALA A 9 -2.85 -18.67 -18.47
C ALA A 9 -4.10 -18.02 -17.86
N ASN A 10 -5.23 -18.09 -18.55
CA ASN A 10 -6.50 -17.72 -17.96
C ASN A 10 -6.86 -18.77 -16.88
N PRO A 11 -7.21 -18.39 -15.64
CA PRO A 11 -7.66 -19.34 -14.62
C PRO A 11 -8.88 -20.18 -15.06
N LEU A 12 -9.74 -19.63 -15.92
CA LEU A 12 -10.93 -20.30 -16.45
C LEU A 12 -10.64 -21.16 -17.70
N ASP A 13 -9.54 -20.90 -18.42
CA ASP A 13 -9.13 -21.64 -19.61
C ASP A 13 -7.60 -21.67 -19.71
N GLN A 14 -7.01 -22.75 -19.18
CA GLN A 14 -5.56 -22.89 -19.08
C GLN A 14 -4.87 -23.14 -20.42
N SER A 15 -5.63 -23.46 -21.48
CA SER A 15 -5.09 -23.77 -22.81
C SER A 15 -4.55 -22.53 -23.54
N ARG A 16 -5.04 -21.34 -23.19
CA ARG A 16 -4.67 -20.07 -23.82
C ARG A 16 -3.82 -19.21 -22.89
N LYS A 17 -2.55 -19.03 -23.23
CA LYS A 17 -1.62 -18.12 -22.53
C LYS A 17 -1.58 -16.76 -23.23
N LYS A 18 -1.68 -15.69 -22.45
CA LYS A 18 -1.50 -14.31 -22.91
C LYS A 18 -0.27 -13.69 -22.24
N TRP A 19 0.43 -12.82 -22.97
CA TRP A 19 1.57 -12.07 -22.42
C TRP A 19 1.08 -10.80 -21.76
N TYR A 20 1.55 -10.56 -20.53
CA TYR A 20 1.24 -9.36 -19.76
C TYR A 20 2.52 -8.64 -19.37
N ALA A 21 2.54 -7.31 -19.50
CA ALA A 21 3.60 -6.50 -18.92
C ALA A 21 3.49 -6.55 -17.39
N THR A 22 4.60 -6.76 -16.71
CA THR A 22 4.71 -6.69 -15.25
C THR A 22 5.90 -5.82 -14.88
N SER A 23 5.77 -5.05 -13.80
CA SER A 23 6.87 -4.22 -13.30
C SER A 23 8.03 -5.09 -12.83
N VAL A 24 9.23 -4.62 -13.09
CA VAL A 24 10.45 -5.20 -12.52
C VAL A 24 10.75 -4.43 -11.24
N ASN A 25 10.83 -5.15 -10.11
CA ASN A 25 11.23 -4.56 -8.85
C ASN A 25 12.74 -4.26 -8.88
N THR A 26 13.12 -2.98 -8.78
CA THR A 26 14.53 -2.54 -8.77
C THR A 26 15.20 -2.77 -7.41
N GLY A 27 14.42 -2.88 -6.32
CA GLY A 27 14.96 -3.05 -4.98
C GLY A 27 14.01 -2.52 -3.91
N LYS A 28 14.44 -2.64 -2.65
CA LYS A 28 13.71 -2.14 -1.49
C LYS A 28 14.46 -0.94 -0.90
N ILE A 29 13.78 0.19 -0.78
CA ILE A 29 14.28 1.32 0.01
C ILE A 29 13.79 1.16 1.45
N ALA A 30 14.72 1.15 2.40
CA ALA A 30 14.42 1.01 3.82
C ALA A 30 14.09 2.37 4.48
N THR A 31 13.35 2.36 5.59
CA THR A 31 12.98 3.56 6.36
C THR A 31 14.21 4.41 6.72
N ARG A 32 15.33 3.78 7.11
CA ARG A 32 16.58 4.48 7.42
C ARG A 32 17.17 5.23 6.22
N GLN A 33 17.02 4.70 5.00
CA GLN A 33 17.48 5.39 3.79
C GLN A 33 16.60 6.61 3.51
N ILE A 34 15.28 6.48 3.67
CA ILE A 34 14.34 7.61 3.56
C ILE A 34 14.66 8.67 4.61
N ALA A 35 14.87 8.27 5.87
CA ALA A 35 15.21 9.19 6.95
C ALA A 35 16.47 10.00 6.65
N LYS A 36 17.51 9.35 6.10
CA LYS A 36 18.72 10.05 5.64
C LYS A 36 18.41 11.08 4.56
N THR A 37 17.68 10.69 3.50
CA THR A 37 17.31 11.61 2.42
C THR A 37 16.43 12.79 2.88
N LEU A 38 15.58 12.58 3.89
CA LEU A 38 14.75 13.63 4.47
C LEU A 38 15.56 14.56 5.39
N ALA A 39 16.49 14.01 6.18
CA ALA A 39 17.41 14.80 6.99
C ALA A 39 18.25 15.74 6.11
N ASP A 40 18.76 15.24 4.99
CA ASP A 40 19.52 16.06 4.00
C ASP A 40 18.71 17.22 3.41
N LYS A 41 17.37 17.17 3.49
CA LYS A 41 16.43 18.19 2.99
C LYS A 41 15.84 19.06 4.10
N SER A 42 16.30 18.92 5.34
CA SER A 42 15.78 19.63 6.50
C SER A 42 16.90 20.02 7.46
N SER A 43 16.55 20.67 8.57
CA SER A 43 17.48 20.95 9.67
C SER A 43 17.57 19.81 10.70
N LEU A 44 16.94 18.67 10.44
CA LEU A 44 16.87 17.53 11.37
C LEU A 44 18.03 16.56 11.15
N THR A 45 18.45 15.88 12.22
CA THR A 45 19.37 14.76 12.06
C THR A 45 18.64 13.52 11.52
N PRO A 46 19.33 12.57 10.88
CA PRO A 46 18.72 11.29 10.50
C PRO A 46 18.10 10.54 11.68
N GLY A 47 18.62 10.73 12.89
CA GLY A 47 18.07 10.16 14.12
C GLY A 47 16.70 10.76 14.47
N ASP A 48 16.57 12.08 14.41
CA ASP A 48 15.32 12.78 14.67
C ASP A 48 14.23 12.38 13.68
N VAL A 49 14.57 12.32 12.39
CA VAL A 49 13.61 11.89 11.35
C VAL A 49 13.18 10.44 11.56
N LEU A 50 14.12 9.55 11.86
CA LEU A 50 13.80 8.14 12.11
C LEU A 50 12.87 8.00 13.31
N ASN A 51 13.15 8.72 14.40
CA ASN A 51 12.29 8.73 15.58
C ASN A 51 10.86 9.17 15.24
N VAL A 52 10.68 10.25 14.46
CA VAL A 52 9.35 10.70 14.04
C VAL A 52 8.62 9.65 13.18
N LEU A 53 9.32 9.01 12.24
CA LEU A 53 8.75 7.96 11.40
C LEU A 53 8.36 6.73 12.23
N GLU A 54 9.17 6.33 13.21
CA GLU A 54 8.87 5.22 14.12
C GLU A 54 7.64 5.51 14.99
N ASN A 55 7.58 6.71 15.59
CA ASN A 55 6.40 7.14 16.35
C ASN A 55 5.13 7.16 15.48
N LEU A 56 5.23 7.62 14.22
CA LEU A 56 4.12 7.59 13.28
C LEU A 56 3.66 6.16 12.96
N MET A 57 4.60 5.23 12.78
CA MET A 57 4.30 3.81 12.53
C MET A 57 3.64 3.13 13.73
N GLU A 58 3.91 3.59 14.96
CA GLU A 58 3.24 3.11 16.17
C GLU A 58 1.85 3.73 16.35
N GLU A 59 1.69 5.01 15.99
CA GLU A 59 0.47 5.77 16.22
C GLU A 59 -0.66 5.41 15.25
N ILE A 60 -0.34 5.20 13.97
CA ILE A 60 -1.34 4.88 12.94
C ILE A 60 -2.18 3.63 13.32
N PRO A 61 -1.58 2.47 13.66
CA PRO A 61 -2.36 1.29 14.05
C PRO A 61 -3.26 1.53 15.26
N LYS A 62 -2.80 2.29 16.27
CA LYS A 62 -3.60 2.63 17.45
C LYS A 62 -4.86 3.39 17.04
N ARG A 63 -4.71 4.44 16.24
CA ARG A 63 -5.86 5.25 15.77
C ARG A 63 -6.83 4.43 14.91
N ILE A 64 -6.32 3.58 14.02
CA ILE A 64 -7.17 2.69 13.21
C ILE A 64 -7.91 1.67 14.08
N ALA A 65 -7.28 1.12 15.11
CA ALA A 65 -7.92 0.20 16.04
C ALA A 65 -9.06 0.85 16.84
N HIS A 66 -9.00 2.17 17.07
CA HIS A 66 -10.08 2.97 17.66
C HIS A 66 -11.16 3.41 16.64
N GLY A 67 -11.11 2.91 15.40
CA GLY A 67 -12.10 3.21 14.36
C GLY A 67 -11.84 4.47 13.56
N TYR A 68 -10.73 5.18 13.79
CA TYR A 68 -10.38 6.35 12.98
C TYR A 68 -9.83 5.96 11.60
N SER A 69 -10.09 6.82 10.62
CA SER A 69 -9.31 6.83 9.37
C SER A 69 -8.18 7.86 9.51
N VAL A 70 -6.96 7.47 9.17
CA VAL A 70 -5.78 8.33 9.30
C VAL A 70 -5.38 8.86 7.93
N GLN A 71 -5.51 10.17 7.73
CA GLN A 71 -5.06 10.85 6.51
C GLN A 71 -3.61 11.30 6.66
N LEU A 72 -2.76 10.88 5.73
CA LEU A 72 -1.36 11.26 5.62
C LEU A 72 -1.20 12.32 4.53
N GLY A 73 -1.62 13.55 4.84
CA GLY A 73 -1.52 14.70 3.92
C GLY A 73 -2.00 14.38 2.51
N GLU A 74 -1.15 14.68 1.53
CA GLU A 74 -1.38 14.41 0.11
C GLU A 74 -0.95 13.01 -0.35
N ILE A 75 -0.54 12.12 0.55
CA ILE A 75 -0.22 10.73 0.18
C ILE A 75 -1.51 9.93 0.04
N GLY A 76 -2.38 9.99 1.05
CA GLY A 76 -3.65 9.27 1.05
C GLY A 76 -4.17 9.00 2.45
N THR A 77 -5.14 8.08 2.54
CA THR A 77 -5.83 7.74 3.79
C THR A 77 -5.72 6.25 4.07
N LEU A 78 -5.34 5.90 5.29
CA LEU A 78 -5.37 4.54 5.83
C LEU A 78 -6.64 4.37 6.65
N ARG A 79 -7.38 3.28 6.44
CA ARG A 79 -8.59 2.97 7.22
C ARG A 79 -8.79 1.48 7.44
N LEU A 80 -9.58 1.15 8.45
CA LEU A 80 -10.07 -0.20 8.69
C LEU A 80 -11.19 -0.53 7.69
N SER A 81 -11.15 -1.74 7.16
CA SER A 81 -12.24 -2.36 6.41
C SER A 81 -12.54 -3.72 7.02
N LEU A 82 -13.82 -3.99 7.22
CA LEU A 82 -14.31 -5.26 7.72
C LEU A 82 -14.93 -6.04 6.56
N SER A 83 -14.74 -7.35 6.58
CA SER A 83 -15.43 -8.29 5.71
C SER A 83 -15.89 -9.47 6.54
N SER A 84 -17.07 -10.00 6.28
CA SER A 84 -17.63 -11.18 6.94
C SER A 84 -18.37 -12.04 5.93
N GLU A 85 -18.80 -13.23 6.35
CA GLU A 85 -19.79 -13.99 5.59
C GLU A 85 -21.13 -13.26 5.65
N GLY A 86 -21.86 -13.27 4.53
CA GLY A 86 -23.21 -12.72 4.46
C GLY A 86 -24.20 -13.69 5.09
N VAL A 87 -25.18 -13.16 5.83
CA VAL A 87 -26.25 -13.95 6.45
C VAL A 87 -27.59 -13.32 6.12
N ASP A 88 -28.63 -14.16 5.95
CA ASP A 88 -29.99 -13.70 5.65
C ASP A 88 -30.72 -13.14 6.88
N ASP A 89 -30.37 -13.64 8.08
CA ASP A 89 -30.88 -13.15 9.38
C ASP A 89 -29.69 -12.84 10.31
N THR A 90 -29.74 -11.69 10.98
CA THR A 90 -28.72 -11.21 11.91
C THR A 90 -28.54 -12.14 13.12
N LYS A 91 -29.56 -12.92 13.49
CA LYS A 91 -29.47 -13.93 14.55
C LYS A 91 -28.50 -15.07 14.22
N HIS A 92 -28.28 -15.34 12.94
CA HIS A 92 -27.33 -16.36 12.47
C HIS A 92 -25.93 -15.81 12.22
N PHE A 93 -25.69 -14.52 12.51
CA PHE A 93 -24.38 -13.93 12.31
C PHE A 93 -23.34 -14.55 13.24
N ASN A 94 -22.24 -15.04 12.65
CA ASN A 94 -21.11 -15.57 13.38
C ASN A 94 -19.95 -14.57 13.38
N PRO A 95 -19.62 -13.93 14.52
CA PRO A 95 -18.51 -12.97 14.62
C PRO A 95 -17.14 -13.54 14.24
N ARG A 96 -16.96 -14.87 14.29
CA ARG A 96 -15.70 -15.52 13.89
C ARG A 96 -15.42 -15.40 12.39
N THR A 97 -16.44 -15.13 11.58
CA THR A 97 -16.28 -14.92 10.13
C THR A 97 -15.71 -13.54 9.81
N MET A 98 -15.70 -12.62 10.78
CA MET A 98 -15.23 -11.26 10.61
C MET A 98 -13.71 -11.21 10.41
N LYS A 99 -13.29 -10.59 9.32
CA LYS A 99 -11.90 -10.38 8.93
C LYS A 99 -11.62 -8.89 8.82
N LYS A 100 -10.56 -8.44 9.48
CA LYS A 100 -10.04 -7.07 9.40
C LYS A 100 -9.05 -6.92 8.26
N LYS A 101 -9.16 -5.83 7.51
CA LYS A 101 -8.25 -5.44 6.43
C LYS A 101 -7.90 -3.96 6.60
N VAL A 102 -6.65 -3.59 6.35
CA VAL A 102 -6.27 -2.17 6.25
C VAL A 102 -6.29 -1.80 4.77
N VAL A 103 -6.98 -0.72 4.45
CA VAL A 103 -7.09 -0.19 3.09
C VAL A 103 -6.36 1.14 3.02
N PHE A 104 -5.46 1.26 2.05
CA PHE A 104 -4.86 2.54 1.67
C PHE A 104 -5.61 3.12 0.47
N LEU A 105 -6.12 4.34 0.62
CA LEU A 105 -6.76 5.11 -0.44
C LEU A 105 -5.80 6.22 -0.88
N PRO A 106 -5.15 6.08 -2.06
CA PRO A 106 -4.24 7.11 -2.54
C PRO A 106 -4.98 8.41 -2.85
N SER A 107 -4.38 9.54 -2.50
CA SER A 107 -4.94 10.86 -2.80
C SER A 107 -4.95 11.14 -4.32
N LYS A 108 -5.62 12.24 -4.72
CA LYS A 108 -5.55 12.72 -6.11
C LYS A 108 -4.12 13.15 -6.49
N ALA A 109 -3.43 13.89 -5.61
CA ALA A 109 -2.07 14.36 -5.84
C ALA A 109 -1.10 13.19 -6.02
N PHE A 110 -1.19 12.18 -5.15
CA PHE A 110 -0.38 10.96 -5.25
C PHE A 110 -0.61 10.22 -6.57
N LYS A 111 -1.87 10.07 -6.99
CA LYS A 111 -2.20 9.45 -8.28
C LYS A 111 -1.66 10.26 -9.46
N SER A 112 -1.73 11.59 -9.40
CA SER A 112 -1.23 12.48 -10.46
C SER A 112 0.29 12.37 -10.62
N GLU A 113 1.05 12.32 -9.53
CA GLU A 113 2.50 12.15 -9.58
C GLU A 113 2.90 10.85 -10.29
N LEU A 114 2.17 9.77 -10.03
CA LEU A 114 2.43 8.47 -10.64
C LEU A 114 2.01 8.36 -12.12
N LYS A 115 1.20 9.28 -12.65
CA LYS A 115 0.80 9.25 -14.07
C LYS A 115 1.96 9.52 -15.02
N ASN A 116 2.98 10.24 -14.55
CA ASN A 116 4.11 10.67 -15.37
C ASN A 116 5.25 9.64 -15.44
N ILE A 117 5.03 8.43 -14.90
CA ILE A 117 6.05 7.38 -14.93
C ILE A 117 6.22 6.85 -16.35
N SER A 118 7.42 6.99 -16.90
CA SER A 118 7.83 6.35 -18.16
C SER A 118 8.12 4.86 -17.97
N PHE A 119 7.89 4.06 -19.01
CA PHE A 119 8.10 2.61 -18.99
C PHE A 119 9.17 2.21 -20.00
N GLU A 120 10.14 1.43 -19.55
CA GLU A 120 11.23 0.92 -20.37
C GLU A 120 11.24 -0.60 -20.32
N TYR A 121 11.36 -1.22 -21.49
CA TYR A 121 11.41 -2.67 -21.58
C TYR A 121 12.78 -3.18 -21.10
N LYS A 122 12.77 -4.12 -20.15
CA LYS A 122 13.97 -4.84 -19.73
C LYS A 122 13.96 -6.21 -20.40
N LYS A 123 14.93 -6.40 -21.31
CA LYS A 123 15.21 -7.69 -21.95
C LYS A 123 15.56 -8.76 -20.92
#